data_AF-A0A835PNE9-F1
#
_entry.id   AF-A0A835PNE9-F1
#
_cell.length_a   1.000
_cell.length_b   1.000
_cell.length_c   1.000
_cell.angle_alpha   90.00
_cell.angle_beta   90.00
_cell.angle_gamma   90.00
#
_symmetry.space_group_name_H-M   'P 1'
#
loop_
_entity.id
_entity.type
_entity.pdbx_description
1 polymer ?
#
loop_
_entity_poly.entity_id
_entity_poly.type
_entity_poly.pdbx_seq_one_letter_code
_entity_poly.pdbx_strand_id
1 'polypeptide(L)'
;MAPLVSALEQLGYRDGYNLFGAPYDFRYGLAAHGHPQSNGGRPVVLICHSLGGLFALHLLDRSSHSWRQQFVKHLVSLSTPWAGTVQEMLCFASGYSLGIPIVDPLIVREEQRSSESNLWLLPAHRGLRKEFSVQDENPPSCGYRAGVKESP
;
A
#
# COMPACT_ATOMS: atom_id res chain seq x y z
N MET A 1 -6.17 -11.16 -0.24
CA MET A 1 -7.47 -10.47 0.01
C MET A 1 -8.68 -11.41 -0.01
N ALA A 2 -8.56 -12.65 -0.53
CA ALA A 2 -9.66 -13.63 -0.50
C ALA A 2 -10.28 -13.89 0.88
N PRO A 3 -9.53 -14.02 2.00
CA PRO A 3 -10.16 -14.23 3.31
C PRO A 3 -11.06 -13.06 3.75
N LEU A 4 -10.68 -11.82 3.39
CA LEU A 4 -11.51 -10.65 3.65
C LEU A 4 -12.80 -10.69 2.84
N VAL A 5 -12.71 -11.03 1.55
CA VAL A 5 -13.88 -11.17 0.68
C VAL A 5 -14.84 -12.21 1.23
N SER A 6 -14.35 -13.41 1.58
CA SER A 6 -15.18 -14.46 2.16
C SER A 6 -15.85 -14.05 3.47
N ALA A 7 -15.16 -13.30 4.33
CA ALA A 7 -15.74 -12.78 5.56
C ALA A 7 -16.86 -11.76 5.28
N LEU A 8 -16.68 -10.88 4.28
CA LEU A 8 -17.72 -9.94 3.87
C LEU A 8 -18.92 -10.65 3.22
N GLU A 9 -18.68 -11.71 2.45
CA GLU A 9 -19.76 -12.52 1.87
C GLU A 9 -20.60 -13.22 2.93
N GLN A 10 -19.99 -13.72 4.01
CA GLN A 10 -20.70 -14.26 5.17
C GLN A 10 -21.57 -13.21 5.88
N LEU A 11 -21.21 -11.92 5.77
CA LEU A 11 -21.99 -10.79 6.27
C LEU A 11 -23.08 -10.32 5.28
N GLY A 12 -23.22 -10.98 4.13
CA GLY A 12 -24.24 -10.68 3.12
C GLY A 12 -23.80 -9.75 1.99
N TYR A 13 -22.51 -9.41 1.90
CA TYR A 13 -21.96 -8.78 0.69
C TYR A 13 -21.89 -9.79 -0.47
N ARG A 14 -21.90 -9.28 -1.69
CA ARG A 14 -21.90 -10.07 -2.93
C ARG A 14 -20.97 -9.41 -3.93
N ASP A 15 -19.97 -10.17 -4.38
CA ASP A 15 -19.05 -9.73 -5.42
C ASP A 15 -19.80 -9.34 -6.70
N GLY A 16 -19.37 -8.25 -7.33
CA GLY A 16 -19.99 -7.66 -8.51
C GLY A 16 -21.34 -6.97 -8.27
N TYR A 17 -21.87 -6.95 -7.05
CA TYR A 17 -23.16 -6.28 -6.73
C TYR A 17 -23.02 -5.12 -5.75
N ASN A 18 -22.51 -5.40 -4.55
CA ASN A 18 -22.25 -4.40 -3.49
C ASN A 18 -20.84 -4.52 -2.89
N LEU A 19 -20.02 -5.39 -3.47
CA LEU A 19 -18.59 -5.55 -3.20
C LEU A 19 -17.87 -5.55 -4.55
N PHE A 20 -16.84 -4.71 -4.69
CA PHE A 20 -16.12 -4.52 -5.94
C PHE A 20 -14.63 -4.41 -5.68
N GLY A 21 -13.84 -5.06 -6.53
CA GLY A 21 -12.41 -4.78 -6.65
C GLY A 21 -12.17 -3.50 -7.46
N ALA A 22 -11.18 -2.72 -7.05
CA ALA A 22 -10.67 -1.59 -7.81
C ALA A 22 -9.17 -1.82 -8.12
N PRO A 23 -8.84 -2.78 -9.00
CA PRO A 23 -7.45 -3.06 -9.35
C PRO A 23 -6.84 -1.87 -10.11
N TYR A 24 -5.54 -1.65 -9.91
CA TYR A 24 -4.73 -0.66 -10.61
C TYR A 24 -3.37 -1.28 -10.94
N ASP A 25 -2.66 -0.74 -11.94
CA ASP A 25 -1.28 -1.15 -12.22
C ASP A 25 -0.38 -0.61 -11.11
N PHE A 26 0.07 -1.45 -10.19
CA PHE A 26 0.86 -1.03 -9.03
C PHE A 26 2.27 -0.53 -9.38
N ARG A 27 2.72 -0.72 -10.63
CA ARG A 27 3.98 -0.17 -11.12
C ARG A 27 3.87 1.33 -11.42
N TYR A 28 2.64 1.79 -11.73
CA TYR A 28 2.32 3.14 -12.18
C TYR A 28 1.16 3.78 -11.39
N GLY A 29 0.88 5.06 -11.63
CA GLY A 29 -0.28 5.75 -11.05
C GLY A 29 -1.62 5.33 -11.66
N LEU A 30 -2.71 5.55 -10.89
CA LEU A 30 -4.13 5.16 -11.09
C LEU A 30 -4.65 4.89 -12.53
N ALA A 31 -5.30 3.74 -12.70
CA ALA A 31 -6.44 3.50 -13.61
C ALA A 31 -7.40 2.50 -12.92
N ALA A 32 -8.74 2.52 -13.05
CA ALA A 32 -9.57 2.98 -14.16
C ALA A 32 -10.85 3.75 -13.74
N HIS A 33 -11.42 4.46 -14.72
CA HIS A 33 -12.77 5.03 -14.68
C HIS A 33 -13.85 3.99 -14.96
N GLY A 34 -14.99 4.15 -14.31
CA GLY A 34 -16.22 3.40 -14.58
C GLY A 34 -16.46 2.29 -13.55
N HIS A 35 -17.11 2.63 -12.44
CA HIS A 35 -17.79 1.64 -11.61
C HIS A 35 -19.31 1.76 -11.81
N PRO A 36 -20.03 0.64 -12.01
CA PRO A 36 -21.48 0.64 -12.08
C PRO A 36 -22.08 1.22 -10.81
N GLN A 37 -23.02 2.14 -10.98
CA GLN A 37 -23.72 2.83 -9.89
C GLN A 37 -24.83 1.92 -9.31
N SER A 38 -24.51 0.69 -8.92
CA SER A 38 -25.50 -0.28 -8.40
C SER A 38 -25.82 -0.11 -6.92
N ASN A 39 -25.14 0.81 -6.20
CA ASN A 39 -25.34 0.98 -4.75
C ASN A 39 -26.57 1.85 -4.37
N GLY A 40 -27.51 2.06 -5.30
CA GLY A 40 -28.75 2.81 -5.04
C GLY A 40 -28.52 4.22 -4.51
N GLY A 41 -27.45 4.89 -4.95
CA GLY A 41 -27.07 6.24 -4.52
C GLY A 41 -26.47 6.35 -3.11
N ARG A 42 -26.17 5.22 -2.43
CA ARG A 42 -25.54 5.24 -1.10
C ARG A 42 -24.02 5.46 -1.20
N PRO A 43 -23.42 6.20 -0.25
CA PRO A 43 -21.97 6.36 -0.19
C PRO A 43 -21.28 5.02 0.10
N VAL A 44 -20.07 4.85 -0.42
CA VAL A 44 -19.28 3.61 -0.33
C VAL A 44 -18.29 3.62 0.83
N VAL A 45 -17.88 2.43 1.28
CA VAL A 45 -16.75 2.27 2.19
C VAL A 45 -15.55 1.82 1.36
N LEU A 46 -14.47 2.60 1.41
CA LEU A 46 -13.21 2.27 0.76
C LEU A 46 -12.37 1.43 1.72
N ILE A 47 -12.03 0.20 1.33
CA ILE A 47 -11.09 -0.64 2.08
C ILE A 47 -9.82 -0.78 1.25
N CYS A 48 -8.69 -0.37 1.82
CA CYS A 48 -7.41 -0.36 1.14
C CYS A 48 -6.33 -1.06 1.98
N HIS A 49 -5.33 -1.62 1.32
CA HIS A 49 -4.23 -2.33 1.95
C HIS A 49 -2.89 -1.82 1.41
N SER A 50 -1.91 -1.64 2.29
CA SER A 50 -0.56 -1.21 1.94
C SER A 50 -0.59 0.06 1.07
N LEU A 51 0.13 0.07 -0.06
CA LEU A 51 0.19 1.15 -1.05
C LEU A 51 -1.19 1.64 -1.51
N GLY A 52 -2.20 0.77 -1.55
CA GLY A 52 -3.56 1.15 -1.95
C GLY A 52 -4.17 2.25 -1.08
N GLY A 53 -3.72 2.39 0.17
CA GLY A 53 -4.18 3.49 1.04
C GLY A 53 -3.63 4.86 0.66
N LEU A 54 -2.41 4.92 0.12
CA LEU A 54 -1.87 6.18 -0.42
C LEU A 54 -2.61 6.58 -1.69
N PHE A 55 -2.97 5.61 -2.53
CA PHE A 55 -3.82 5.85 -3.71
C PHE A 55 -5.22 6.31 -3.35
N ALA A 56 -5.85 5.67 -2.36
CA ALA A 56 -7.15 6.10 -1.85
C ALA A 56 -7.06 7.52 -1.27
N LEU A 57 -6.00 7.84 -0.53
CA LEU A 57 -5.77 9.20 -0.04
C LEU A 57 -5.59 10.20 -1.18
N HIS A 58 -4.81 9.86 -2.21
CA HIS A 58 -4.62 10.71 -3.39
C HIS A 58 -5.95 11.00 -4.10
N LEU A 59 -6.79 9.98 -4.31
CA LEU A 59 -8.14 10.15 -4.86
C LEU A 59 -8.98 11.13 -4.02
N LEU A 60 -8.98 10.94 -2.69
CA LEU A 60 -9.77 11.77 -1.79
C LEU A 60 -9.25 13.22 -1.72
N ASP A 61 -7.93 13.42 -1.79
CA ASP A 61 -7.31 14.75 -1.79
C ASP A 61 -7.62 15.54 -3.07
N ARG A 62 -7.68 14.83 -4.21
CA ARG A 62 -8.05 15.40 -5.52
C ARG A 62 -9.56 15.62 -5.70
N SER A 63 -10.38 15.06 -4.80
CA SER A 63 -11.84 15.15 -4.87
C SER A 63 -12.39 16.35 -4.08
N SER A 64 -13.42 17.00 -4.62
CA SER A 64 -14.07 18.11 -3.91
C SER A 64 -14.67 17.65 -2.57
N HIS A 65 -14.84 18.58 -1.63
CA HIS A 65 -15.47 18.26 -0.35
C HIS A 65 -16.90 17.73 -0.52
N SER A 66 -17.69 18.37 -1.38
CA SER A 66 -19.07 17.95 -1.66
C SER A 66 -19.14 16.53 -2.25
N TRP A 67 -18.23 16.19 -3.16
CA TRP A 67 -18.15 14.86 -3.74
C TRP A 67 -17.84 13.80 -2.67
N ARG A 68 -16.87 14.07 -1.78
CA ARG A 68 -16.52 13.15 -0.70
C ARG A 68 -17.68 12.91 0.25
N GLN A 69 -18.39 13.97 0.64
CA GLN A 69 -19.58 13.85 1.49
C GLN A 69 -20.70 13.04 0.83
N GLN A 70 -20.85 13.17 -0.49
CA GLN A 70 -21.89 12.46 -1.24
C GLN A 70 -21.56 10.98 -1.44
N PHE A 71 -20.30 10.64 -1.73
CA PHE A 71 -19.94 9.31 -2.24
C PHE A 71 -19.09 8.47 -1.30
N VAL A 72 -18.44 9.04 -0.29
CA VAL A 72 -17.50 8.31 0.58
C VAL A 72 -17.98 8.33 2.03
N LYS A 73 -18.32 7.15 2.55
CA LYS A 73 -18.77 7.00 3.93
C LYS A 73 -17.60 6.86 4.88
N HIS A 74 -16.69 5.93 4.60
CA HIS A 74 -15.52 5.62 5.42
C HIS A 74 -14.33 5.21 4.55
N LEU A 75 -13.12 5.47 5.05
CA LEU A 75 -11.88 4.90 4.56
C LEU A 75 -11.32 3.98 5.66
N VAL A 76 -11.17 2.70 5.35
CA VAL A 76 -10.54 1.69 6.20
C VAL A 76 -9.20 1.33 5.57
N SER A 77 -8.12 1.66 6.27
CA SER A 77 -6.75 1.39 5.80
C SER A 77 -6.12 0.25 6.58
N LEU A 78 -5.52 -0.69 5.87
CA LEU A 78 -4.83 -1.85 6.44
C LEU A 78 -3.33 -1.73 6.12
N SER A 79 -2.53 -1.39 7.14
CA SER A 79 -1.07 -1.30 7.04
C SER A 79 -0.57 -0.32 5.97
N THR A 80 -1.25 0.82 5.80
CA THR A 80 -0.83 1.83 4.83
C THR A 80 0.46 2.54 5.28
N PRO A 81 1.52 2.57 4.44
CA PRO A 81 2.78 3.23 4.77
C PRO A 81 2.64 4.75 4.57
N TRP A 82 1.92 5.43 5.46
CA TRP A 82 1.60 6.87 5.35
C TRP A 82 2.80 7.79 5.15
N ALA A 83 3.97 7.38 5.67
CA ALA A 83 5.21 8.13 5.57
C ALA A 83 6.32 7.35 4.83
N GLY A 84 5.93 6.38 3.99
CA GLY A 84 6.86 5.45 3.34
C GLY A 84 7.30 4.30 4.25
N THR A 85 8.21 3.46 3.76
CA THR A 85 8.79 2.33 4.47
C THR A 85 10.29 2.22 4.27
N VAL A 86 11.01 1.89 5.34
CA VAL A 86 12.47 1.74 5.32
C VAL A 86 12.92 0.53 4.51
N GLN A 87 12.01 -0.42 4.27
CA GLN A 87 12.25 -1.58 3.42
C GLN A 87 12.57 -1.17 1.97
N GLU A 88 11.99 -0.06 1.49
CA GLU A 88 12.31 0.41 0.14
C GLU A 88 13.78 0.84 0.01
N MET A 89 14.41 1.32 1.08
CA MET A 89 15.84 1.64 1.03
C MET A 89 16.68 0.40 0.70
N LEU A 90 16.33 -0.76 1.26
CA LEU A 90 16.98 -2.04 0.97
C LEU A 90 16.61 -2.56 -0.43
N CYS A 91 15.34 -2.44 -0.79
CA CYS A 91 14.83 -2.76 -2.13
C CYS A 91 15.67 -2.05 -3.21
N PHE A 92 15.96 -0.75 -3.04
CA PHE A 92 16.83 -0.01 -3.94
C PHE A 92 18.31 -0.39 -3.79
N ALA A 93 18.83 -0.61 -2.60
CA ALA A 93 20.25 -0.88 -2.37
C ALA A 93 20.68 -2.29 -2.84
N SER A 94 20.08 -3.32 -2.25
CA SER A 94 20.45 -4.73 -2.41
C SER A 94 19.37 -5.57 -3.09
N GLY A 95 18.18 -5.02 -3.33
CA GLY A 95 17.04 -5.78 -3.81
C GLY A 95 16.32 -6.52 -2.68
N TYR A 96 15.07 -6.89 -2.90
CA TYR A 96 14.27 -7.61 -1.92
C TYR A 96 13.56 -8.80 -2.55
N SER A 97 13.84 -10.02 -2.08
CA SER A 97 13.27 -11.25 -2.66
C SER A 97 11.78 -11.47 -2.36
N LEU A 98 11.11 -10.50 -1.72
CA LEU A 98 9.73 -10.62 -1.23
C LEU A 98 9.54 -11.79 -0.24
N GLY A 99 10.63 -12.27 0.37
CA GLY A 99 10.64 -13.44 1.24
C GLY A 99 10.60 -14.78 0.48
N ILE A 100 10.78 -14.79 -0.84
CA ILE A 100 10.78 -16.00 -1.66
C ILE A 100 12.19 -16.60 -1.67
N PRO A 101 12.41 -17.82 -1.12
CA PRO A 101 13.76 -18.34 -0.88
C PRO A 101 14.62 -18.61 -2.13
N ILE A 102 13.99 -18.75 -3.30
CA ILE A 102 14.65 -19.16 -4.56
C ILE A 102 14.96 -17.95 -5.45
N VAL A 103 14.51 -16.75 -5.08
CA VAL A 103 14.67 -15.54 -5.88
C VAL A 103 15.93 -14.80 -5.46
N ASP A 104 16.88 -14.64 -6.38
CA ASP A 104 18.03 -13.75 -6.16
C ASP A 104 17.55 -12.29 -6.11
N PRO A 105 17.75 -11.59 -4.98
CA PRO A 105 17.33 -10.20 -4.82
C PRO A 105 17.95 -9.27 -5.86
N LEU A 106 19.15 -9.56 -6.35
CA LEU A 106 19.83 -8.72 -7.33
C LEU A 106 19.20 -8.78 -8.73
N ILE A 107 18.58 -9.91 -9.07
CA ILE A 107 17.85 -10.07 -10.34
C ILE A 107 16.57 -9.23 -10.31
N VAL A 108 15.79 -9.31 -9.22
CA VAL A 108 14.53 -8.55 -9.10
C VAL A 108 14.74 -7.06 -8.82
N ARG A 109 15.95 -6.66 -8.40
CA ARG A 109 16.28 -5.27 -8.08
C ARG A 109 16.09 -4.33 -9.27
N GLU A 110 16.36 -4.76 -10.48
CA GLU A 110 16.20 -3.92 -11.67
C GLU A 110 14.74 -3.51 -11.87
N GLU A 111 13.82 -4.49 -11.80
CA GLU A 111 12.38 -4.25 -11.82
C GLU A 111 11.91 -3.42 -10.61
N GLN A 112 12.48 -3.68 -9.44
CA GLN A 112 12.14 -2.90 -8.24
C GLN A 112 12.53 -1.43 -8.37
N ARG A 113 13.65 -1.13 -9.04
CA ARG A 113 14.10 0.24 -9.30
C ARG A 113 13.33 0.92 -10.43
N SER A 114 12.78 0.17 -11.37
CA SER A 114 11.96 0.71 -12.47
C SER A 114 10.54 1.06 -12.02
N SER A 115 10.06 0.45 -10.93
CA SER A 115 8.73 0.72 -10.37
C SER A 115 8.67 2.08 -9.63
N GLU A 116 7.94 3.04 -10.20
CA GLU A 116 7.77 4.39 -9.62
C GLU A 116 7.13 4.36 -8.23
N SER A 117 6.26 3.37 -7.97
CA SER A 117 5.63 3.19 -6.67
C SER A 117 6.62 2.88 -5.55
N ASN A 118 7.71 2.17 -5.82
CA ASN A 118 8.76 1.90 -4.84
C ASN A 118 9.52 3.19 -4.49
N LEU A 119 9.73 4.07 -5.48
CA LEU A 119 10.31 5.39 -5.23
C LEU A 119 9.38 6.25 -4.35
N TRP A 120 8.07 6.22 -4.62
CA TRP A 120 7.08 6.95 -3.83
C TRP A 120 7.00 6.48 -2.37
N LEU A 121 7.33 5.21 -2.13
CA LEU A 121 7.33 4.57 -0.81
C LEU A 121 8.64 4.76 -0.03
N LEU A 122 9.62 5.48 -0.57
CA LEU A 122 10.79 5.85 0.23
C LEU A 122 10.37 6.66 1.46
N PRO A 123 11.05 6.50 2.60
CA PRO A 123 10.68 7.19 3.82
C PRO A 123 10.66 8.71 3.66
N ALA A 124 9.53 9.32 3.98
CA ALA A 124 9.42 10.76 4.04
C ALA A 124 10.19 11.29 5.26
N HIS A 125 10.91 12.40 5.08
CA HIS A 125 11.69 13.05 6.15
C HIS A 125 10.85 13.34 7.41
N ARG A 126 9.53 13.56 7.29
CA ARG A 126 8.66 13.80 8.46
C ARG A 126 8.39 12.53 9.29
N GLY A 127 8.54 11.34 8.70
CA GLY A 127 8.30 10.06 9.37
C GLY A 127 9.54 9.45 10.01
N LEU A 128 10.74 9.90 9.64
CA LEU A 128 12.01 9.43 10.19
C LEU A 128 12.63 10.46 11.14
N ARG A 129 13.33 9.97 12.17
CA ARG A 129 14.20 10.82 13.00
C ARG A 129 15.44 11.22 12.19
N LYS A 130 16.02 12.38 12.51
CA LYS A 130 17.20 12.94 11.83
C LYS A 130 18.41 11.99 11.82
N GLU A 131 18.54 11.15 12.85
CA GLU A 131 19.54 10.09 12.94
C GLU A 131 18.82 8.74 12.92
N PHE A 132 18.63 8.22 11.71
CA PHE A 132 18.03 6.91 11.48
C PHE A 132 19.00 6.09 10.62
N SER A 133 19.27 4.85 11.04
CA SER A 133 20.13 3.93 10.31
C SER A 133 19.39 2.63 10.05
N VAL A 134 19.41 2.16 8.81
CA VAL A 134 18.92 0.83 8.43
C VAL A 134 20.12 -0.11 8.43
N GLN A 135 20.03 -1.19 9.22
CA GLN A 135 21.01 -2.27 9.22
C GLN A 135 20.36 -3.52 8.61
N ASP A 136 21.08 -4.15 7.68
CA ASP A 136 20.71 -5.43 7.09
C ASP A 136 21.39 -6.53 7.91
N GLU A 137 20.61 -7.25 8.72
CA GLU A 137 21.10 -8.44 9.42
C GLU A 137 20.60 -9.69 8.67
N ASN A 138 21.50 -10.33 7.94
CA ASN A 138 21.27 -11.66 7.35
C ASN A 138 21.80 -12.70 8.37
N PRO A 139 21.02 -13.71 8.86
CA PRO A 139 20.40 -14.75 8.03
C PRO A 139 19.00 -15.25 8.53
N PRO A 140 18.54 -16.47 8.15
CA PRO A 140 17.33 -16.77 7.38
C PRO A 140 16.02 -16.78 8.20
N SER A 141 15.77 -15.79 9.04
CA SER A 141 14.53 -15.73 9.83
C SER A 141 13.99 -14.32 9.92
N CYS A 142 12.91 -14.09 9.16
CA CYS A 142 11.80 -13.18 9.44
C CYS A 142 12.07 -12.05 10.46
N GLY A 143 12.40 -10.85 9.95
CA GLY A 143 12.21 -9.60 10.68
C GLY A 143 13.38 -8.61 10.59
N TYR A 144 13.08 -7.36 10.27
CA TYR A 144 14.02 -6.24 10.32
C TYR A 144 13.85 -5.47 11.63
N ARG A 145 14.96 -5.03 12.24
CA ARG A 145 14.95 -4.17 13.42
C ARG A 145 15.37 -2.75 13.04
N ALA A 146 14.43 -1.82 13.08
CA ALA A 146 14.74 -0.40 13.08
C ALA A 146 15.36 -0.03 14.44
N GLY A 147 16.61 0.44 14.44
CA GLY A 147 17.34 0.83 15.65
C GLY A 147 17.60 2.33 15.70
N VAL A 148 17.49 2.92 16.90
CA VAL A 148 18.05 4.22 17.21
C VAL A 148 19.43 3.96 17.80
N LYS A 149 20.50 4.50 17.20
CA LYS A 149 21.78 4.60 17.90
C LYS A 149 21.61 5.67 18.97
N GLU A 150 21.61 5.29 20.24
CA GLU A 150 21.90 6.25 21.29
C GLU A 150 23.40 6.54 21.21
N SER A 151 23.75 7.80 20.96
CA SER A 151 25.11 8.30 21.05
C SER A 151 25.61 8.18 22.51
N PRO A 152 26.91 7.92 22.73
CA PRO A 152 27.47 7.66 24.06
C PRO A 152 27.33 8.83 25.03
#